data_AF-X1FSK9-F1
#
_entry.id   AF-X1FSK9-F1
#
_cell.length_a   1.000
_cell.length_b   1.000
_cell.length_c   1.000
_cell.angle_alpha   90.00
_cell.angle_beta   90.00
_cell.angle_gamma   90.00
#
_symmetry.space_group_name_H-M   'P 1'
#
loop_
_entity.id
_entity.type
_entity.pdbx_description
1 polymer ?
#
loop_
_entity_poly.entity_id
_entity_poly.type
_entity_poly.pdbx_seq_one_letter_code
_entity_poly.pdbx_strand_id
1 'polypeptide(L)'
;MLTDLHLADGLLSLNEIRQEYEDMDSLGQYLSILESYGYSLNQLNNTMEHYSHDPEALDEIYEKVIAQLTEMEGEIKSSDQEATTAPNLWKGKTKWNLPGDGKQNKLEFEVPVKNPGIYKIIAEIKIYRYDESLEPAITAYFWFDNQTETGYRIYYPKTRIVKSGKKRTYRISQKVLNPKITHLRGYLLDHSQKPGDWQKYILVTDFRIEFEPINSPVK
;
A
#
# COMPACT_ATOMS: atom_id res chain seq x y z
N MET A 1 9.61 1.78 16.80
CA MET A 1 9.92 3.11 17.37
C MET A 1 11.18 3.73 16.77
N LEU A 2 12.41 3.23 17.04
CA LEU A 2 13.64 3.88 16.56
C LEU A 2 13.74 3.92 15.02
N THR A 3 13.31 2.84 14.35
CA THR A 3 13.17 2.76 12.88
C THR A 3 12.29 3.89 12.33
N ASP A 4 11.12 4.12 12.93
CA ASP A 4 10.17 5.17 12.50
C ASP A 4 10.71 6.58 12.78
N LEU A 5 11.49 6.74 13.85
CA LEU A 5 12.19 7.98 14.17
C LEU A 5 13.18 8.35 13.05
N HIS A 6 13.98 7.38 12.59
CA HIS A 6 14.93 7.57 11.49
C HIS A 6 14.24 7.74 10.13
N LEU A 7 13.11 7.07 9.89
CA LEU A 7 12.31 7.31 8.68
C LEU A 7 11.76 8.74 8.66
N ALA A 8 11.24 9.24 9.79
CA ALA A 8 10.75 10.60 9.90
C ALA A 8 11.86 11.64 9.71
N ASP A 9 13.03 11.43 10.31
CA ASP A 9 14.21 12.28 10.11
C ASP A 9 14.64 12.31 8.62
N GLY A 10 14.67 11.13 7.98
CA GLY A 10 14.93 11.00 6.55
C GLY A 10 13.91 11.74 5.68
N LEU A 11 12.62 11.67 6.01
CA LEU A 11 11.56 12.39 5.29
C LEU A 11 11.66 13.91 5.48
N LEU A 12 11.99 14.38 6.68
CA LEU A 12 12.14 15.80 6.98
C LEU A 12 13.40 16.43 6.35
N SER A 13 14.38 15.61 5.99
CA SER A 13 15.52 16.05 5.18
C SER A 13 15.12 16.44 3.74
N LEU A 14 13.96 15.99 3.25
CA LEU A 14 13.45 16.34 1.93
C LEU A 14 12.76 17.70 1.96
N ASN A 15 13.29 18.67 1.18
CA ASN A 15 12.78 20.05 1.14
C ASN A 15 11.27 20.17 0.88
N GLU A 16 10.70 19.25 0.09
CA GLU A 16 9.28 19.24 -0.30
C GLU A 16 8.36 18.88 0.88
N ILE A 17 8.79 17.91 1.70
CA ILE A 17 8.07 17.51 2.91
C ILE A 17 8.30 18.56 3.99
N ARG A 18 9.52 19.07 4.13
CA ARG A 18 9.82 20.13 5.10
C ARG A 18 8.93 21.36 4.92
N GLN A 19 8.67 21.77 3.67
CA GLN A 19 7.78 22.90 3.35
C GLN A 19 6.30 22.63 3.68
N GLU A 20 5.83 21.39 3.54
CA GLU A 20 4.44 21.01 3.88
C GLU A 20 4.19 20.99 5.39
N TYR A 21 5.25 20.88 6.20
CA TYR A 21 5.22 20.82 7.66
C TYR A 21 5.92 22.01 8.34
N GLU A 22 6.13 23.13 7.63
CA GLU A 22 6.82 24.33 8.15
C GLU A 22 6.15 24.94 9.41
N ASP A 23 4.85 24.70 9.61
CA ASP A 23 4.09 25.18 10.78
C ASP A 23 4.26 24.30 12.03
N MET A 24 4.85 23.11 11.92
CA MET A 24 5.13 22.22 13.05
C MET A 24 6.59 22.34 13.47
N ASP A 25 6.84 22.75 14.71
CA ASP A 25 8.17 22.70 15.29
C ASP A 25 8.74 21.28 15.11
N SER A 26 9.99 21.19 14.63
CA SER A 26 10.70 19.94 14.36
C SER A 26 10.60 18.94 15.51
N LEU A 27 10.55 19.44 16.74
CA LEU A 27 10.43 18.66 17.97
C LEU A 27 9.03 18.04 18.15
N GLY A 28 7.97 18.70 17.67
CA GLY A 28 6.59 18.23 17.74
C GLY A 28 6.32 16.97 16.92
N GLN A 29 7.05 16.77 15.81
CA GLN A 29 6.90 15.58 14.99
C GLN A 29 7.49 14.34 15.67
N TYR A 30 8.67 14.48 16.27
CA TYR A 30 9.28 13.40 17.06
C TYR A 30 8.43 13.03 18.27
N LEU A 31 7.81 14.01 18.95
CA LEU A 31 6.91 13.76 20.07
C LEU A 31 5.69 12.92 19.66
N SER A 32 5.08 13.20 18.50
CA SER A 32 3.92 12.45 18.01
C SER A 32 4.24 10.97 17.75
N ILE A 33 5.44 10.67 17.25
CA ILE A 33 5.90 9.30 17.03
C ILE A 33 6.13 8.62 18.38
N LEU A 34 6.81 9.29 19.32
CA LEU A 34 7.05 8.73 20.65
C LEU A 34 5.75 8.42 21.40
N GLU A 35 4.79 9.34 21.36
CA GLU A 35 3.47 9.16 21.97
C GLU A 35 2.71 7.96 21.39
N SER A 36 2.83 7.72 20.08
CA SER A 36 2.19 6.55 19.42
C SER A 36 2.71 5.21 19.94
N TYR A 37 3.95 5.18 20.45
CA TYR A 37 4.57 4.02 21.09
C TYR A 37 4.43 4.03 22.62
N GLY A 38 3.76 5.03 23.19
CA GLY A 38 3.62 5.20 24.65
C GLY A 38 4.89 5.68 25.35
N TYR A 39 5.83 6.28 24.61
CA TYR A 39 7.08 6.82 25.14
C TYR A 39 7.03 8.35 25.26
N SER A 40 7.70 8.86 26.27
CA SER A 40 8.05 10.29 26.38
C SER A 40 9.49 10.55 25.95
N LEU A 41 9.80 11.80 25.60
CA LEU A 41 11.16 12.22 25.26
C LEU A 41 12.16 11.92 26.38
N ASN A 42 11.77 12.10 27.65
CA ASN A 42 12.62 11.80 28.79
C ASN A 42 12.92 10.31 28.93
N GLN A 43 11.93 9.45 28.66
CA GLN A 43 12.15 7.99 28.67
C GLN A 43 13.07 7.57 27.54
N LEU A 44 12.96 8.17 26.36
CA LEU A 44 13.89 7.94 25.26
C LEU A 44 15.32 8.34 25.64
N ASN A 45 15.50 9.56 26.17
CA ASN A 45 16.82 10.06 26.57
C ASN A 45 17.47 9.18 27.65
N ASN A 46 16.71 8.77 28.66
CA ASN A 46 17.19 7.86 29.70
C ASN A 46 17.55 6.49 29.13
N THR A 47 16.80 6.00 28.14
CA THR A 47 17.11 4.74 27.46
C THR A 47 18.40 4.87 26.65
N MET A 48 18.59 5.98 25.93
CA MET A 48 19.80 6.23 25.16
C MET A 48 21.03 6.41 26.06
N GLU A 49 20.89 7.10 27.19
CA GLU A 49 21.94 7.24 28.21
C GLU A 49 22.27 5.89 28.87
N HIS A 50 21.28 5.03 29.10
CA HIS A 50 21.52 3.70 29.64
C HIS A 50 22.38 2.85 28.68
N TYR A 51 22.05 2.84 27.38
CA TYR A 51 22.79 2.06 26.39
C TYR A 51 24.09 2.74 25.91
N SER A 52 24.33 4.02 26.19
CA SER A 52 25.61 4.66 25.87
C SER A 52 26.78 4.12 26.70
N HIS A 53 26.49 3.50 27.84
CA HIS A 53 27.48 2.84 28.70
C HIS A 53 27.76 1.38 28.29
N ASP A 54 26.99 0.82 27.34
CA ASP A 54 27.17 -0.52 26.78
C ASP A 54 27.09 -0.47 25.24
N PRO A 55 28.21 -0.11 24.58
CA PRO A 55 28.24 0.06 23.13
C PRO A 55 27.85 -1.21 22.36
N GLU A 56 28.17 -2.41 22.88
CA GLU A 56 27.83 -3.67 22.21
C GLU A 56 26.30 -3.87 22.19
N ALA A 57 25.63 -3.62 23.31
CA ALA A 57 24.17 -3.69 23.36
C ALA A 57 23.49 -2.63 22.48
N LEU A 58 24.10 -1.45 22.35
CA LEU A 58 23.60 -0.39 21.45
C LEU A 58 23.76 -0.79 19.97
N ASP A 59 24.90 -1.37 19.61
CA ASP A 59 25.16 -1.86 18.25
C ASP A 59 24.15 -2.93 17.84
N GLU A 60 23.82 -3.90 18.71
CA GLU A 60 22.80 -4.92 18.43
C GLU A 60 21.40 -4.32 18.17
N ILE A 61 21.05 -3.22 18.84
CA ILE A 61 19.79 -2.51 18.63
C ILE A 61 19.81 -1.83 17.25
N TYR A 62 20.92 -1.18 16.89
CA TYR A 62 21.07 -0.52 15.60
C TYR A 62 21.16 -1.51 14.43
N GLU A 63 21.76 -2.68 14.60
CA GLU A 63 21.74 -3.74 13.59
C GLU A 63 20.29 -4.13 13.23
N LYS A 64 19.40 -4.23 14.22
CA LYS A 64 17.97 -4.52 13.99
C LYS A 64 17.27 -3.38 13.26
N VAL A 65 17.60 -2.13 13.57
CA VAL A 65 17.06 -0.95 12.87
C VAL A 65 17.54 -0.94 11.41
N ILE A 66 18.82 -1.16 11.17
CA ILE A 66 19.41 -1.22 9.82
C ILE A 66 18.82 -2.38 9.04
N ALA A 67 18.65 -3.56 9.65
CA ALA A 67 18.02 -4.70 9.00
C ALA A 67 16.58 -4.39 8.56
N GLN A 68 15.78 -3.75 9.42
CA GLN A 68 14.41 -3.33 9.08
C GLN A 68 14.38 -2.28 7.97
N LEU A 69 15.27 -1.27 8.01
CA LEU A 69 15.38 -0.27 6.94
C LEU A 69 15.81 -0.90 5.61
N THR A 70 16.75 -1.85 5.67
CA THR A 70 17.24 -2.59 4.48
C THR A 70 16.15 -3.50 3.91
N GLU A 71 15.35 -4.14 4.77
CA GLU A 71 14.18 -4.92 4.35
C GLU A 71 13.14 -4.04 3.66
N MET A 72 12.78 -2.90 4.27
CA MET A 72 11.86 -1.92 3.66
C MET A 72 12.40 -1.38 2.33
N GLU A 73 13.71 -1.07 2.25
CA GLU A 73 14.34 -0.65 1.00
C GLU A 73 14.33 -1.77 -0.04
N GLY A 74 14.53 -3.01 0.38
CA GLY A 74 14.42 -4.21 -0.45
C GLY A 74 13.00 -4.44 -0.97
N GLU A 75 11.97 -4.20 -0.16
CA GLU A 75 10.57 -4.24 -0.58
C GLU A 75 10.24 -3.15 -1.61
N ILE A 76 10.78 -1.94 -1.44
CA ILE A 76 10.60 -0.83 -2.38
C ILE A 76 11.36 -1.11 -3.69
N LYS A 77 12.62 -1.54 -3.60
CA LYS A 77 13.47 -1.86 -4.75
C LYS A 77 12.95 -3.07 -5.52
N SER A 78 12.43 -4.09 -4.85
CA SER A 78 11.74 -5.21 -5.53
C SER A 78 10.47 -4.70 -6.22
N SER A 79 9.69 -3.82 -5.59
CA SER A 79 8.51 -3.18 -6.20
C SER A 79 8.82 -2.36 -7.48
N ASP A 80 10.02 -1.78 -7.59
CA ASP A 80 10.46 -1.00 -8.75
C ASP A 80 11.28 -1.81 -9.78
N GLN A 81 11.95 -2.90 -9.37
CA GLN A 81 12.67 -3.81 -10.28
C GLN A 81 11.79 -4.93 -10.88
N GLU A 82 10.61 -5.20 -10.32
CA GLU A 82 9.64 -6.18 -10.85
C GLU A 82 8.92 -5.73 -12.14
N ALA A 83 9.30 -4.60 -12.73
CA ALA A 83 8.81 -4.18 -14.05
C ALA A 83 9.29 -5.07 -15.22
N THR A 84 9.99 -6.18 -14.96
CA THR A 84 10.40 -7.15 -15.98
C THR A 84 9.96 -8.59 -15.65
N THR A 85 8.99 -9.08 -16.44
CA THR A 85 8.66 -10.49 -16.77
C THR A 85 7.70 -11.30 -15.90
N ALA A 86 6.94 -10.72 -14.97
CA ALA A 86 5.77 -11.42 -14.42
C ALA A 86 4.62 -11.41 -15.47
N PRO A 87 4.01 -12.57 -15.82
CA PRO A 87 2.93 -12.59 -16.79
C PRO A 87 1.68 -11.91 -16.24
N ASN A 88 1.20 -10.88 -16.94
CA ASN A 88 -0.07 -10.22 -16.60
C ASN A 88 -1.23 -11.21 -16.72
N LEU A 89 -1.86 -11.54 -15.59
CA LEU A 89 -3.02 -12.40 -15.48
C LEU A 89 -4.29 -11.72 -16.01
N TRP A 90 -4.34 -10.39 -15.97
CA TRP A 90 -5.45 -9.62 -16.51
C TRP A 90 -5.37 -9.56 -18.04
N LYS A 91 -6.45 -9.96 -18.71
CA LYS A 91 -6.57 -9.96 -20.18
C LYS A 91 -7.56 -8.91 -20.71
N GLY A 92 -8.18 -8.15 -19.83
CA GLY A 92 -9.17 -7.14 -20.20
C GLY A 92 -8.55 -5.79 -20.56
N LYS A 93 -9.40 -4.75 -20.57
CA LYS A 93 -9.01 -3.37 -20.80
C LYS A 93 -7.98 -2.94 -19.74
N THR A 94 -6.94 -2.19 -20.10
CA THR A 94 -5.88 -1.76 -19.16
C THR A 94 -5.86 -0.25 -18.94
N LYS A 95 -6.73 0.48 -19.63
CA LYS A 95 -6.82 1.95 -19.60
C LYS A 95 -8.27 2.38 -19.54
N TRP A 96 -8.58 3.34 -18.68
CA TRP A 96 -9.90 3.95 -18.59
C TRP A 96 -9.77 5.46 -18.43
N ASN A 97 -10.68 6.17 -19.08
CA ASN A 97 -10.82 7.62 -19.00
C ASN A 97 -12.26 7.96 -18.61
N LEU A 98 -12.49 8.26 -17.33
CA LEU A 98 -13.77 8.67 -16.80
C LEU A 98 -13.90 10.19 -16.90
N PRO A 99 -15.07 10.73 -17.32
CA PRO A 99 -16.38 10.04 -17.38
C PRO A 99 -16.67 9.27 -18.68
N GLY A 100 -15.80 9.31 -19.69
CA GLY A 100 -16.03 8.69 -21.01
C GLY A 100 -16.31 7.19 -20.96
N ASP A 101 -15.70 6.48 -20.02
CA ASP A 101 -15.88 5.04 -19.78
C ASP A 101 -16.93 4.69 -18.72
N GLY A 102 -17.71 5.68 -18.28
CA GLY A 102 -18.74 5.53 -17.26
C GLY A 102 -18.65 6.66 -16.26
N LYS A 103 -19.78 7.36 -16.06
CA LYS A 103 -19.82 8.54 -15.18
C LYS A 103 -19.68 8.18 -13.70
N GLN A 104 -20.31 7.10 -13.26
CA GLN A 104 -20.41 6.71 -11.85
C GLN A 104 -20.01 5.24 -11.59
N ASN A 105 -19.72 4.47 -12.64
CA ASN A 105 -19.50 3.03 -12.56
C ASN A 105 -18.27 2.69 -11.71
N LYS A 106 -18.39 1.66 -10.87
CA LYS A 106 -17.22 1.00 -10.28
C LYS A 106 -16.53 0.18 -11.37
N LEU A 107 -15.20 0.17 -11.37
CA LEU A 107 -14.44 -0.62 -12.33
C LEU A 107 -14.14 -2.00 -11.74
N GLU A 108 -14.97 -2.98 -12.05
CA GLU A 108 -14.82 -4.36 -11.57
C GLU A 108 -13.72 -5.12 -12.33
N PHE A 109 -13.05 -6.03 -11.64
CA PHE A 109 -12.15 -7.02 -12.23
C PHE A 109 -12.35 -8.39 -11.57
N GLU A 110 -12.13 -9.43 -12.35
CA GLU A 110 -12.13 -10.82 -11.91
C GLU A 110 -11.07 -11.60 -12.69
N VAL A 111 -10.23 -12.37 -11.98
CA VAL A 111 -9.30 -13.33 -12.59
C VAL A 111 -9.32 -14.67 -11.83
N PRO A 112 -9.20 -15.80 -12.54
CA PRO A 112 -9.09 -17.10 -11.89
C PRO A 112 -7.75 -17.24 -11.16
N VAL A 113 -7.80 -17.82 -9.97
CA VAL A 113 -6.64 -18.17 -9.13
C VAL A 113 -6.39 -19.67 -9.29
N LYS A 114 -5.14 -20.05 -9.58
CA LYS A 114 -4.76 -21.45 -9.86
C LYS A 114 -3.77 -22.01 -8.86
N ASN A 115 -2.86 -21.17 -8.36
CA ASN A 115 -1.74 -21.59 -7.54
C ASN A 115 -1.65 -20.74 -6.28
N PRO A 116 -1.28 -21.34 -5.13
CA PRO A 116 -0.85 -20.57 -3.96
C PRO A 116 0.33 -19.67 -4.30
N GLY A 117 0.34 -18.46 -3.76
CA GLY A 117 1.36 -17.46 -4.06
C GLY A 117 0.97 -16.07 -3.59
N ILE A 118 1.70 -15.08 -4.08
CA ILE A 118 1.42 -13.67 -3.87
C ILE A 118 0.81 -13.13 -5.16
N TYR A 119 -0.37 -12.52 -5.06
CA TYR A 119 -0.99 -11.83 -6.18
C TYR A 119 -0.88 -10.33 -5.95
N LYS A 120 -0.43 -9.61 -6.97
CA LYS A 120 -0.21 -8.17 -6.95
C LYS A 120 -1.16 -7.50 -7.93
N ILE A 121 -1.85 -6.46 -7.49
CA ILE A 121 -2.70 -5.61 -8.33
C ILE A 121 -2.01 -4.28 -8.48
N ILE A 122 -1.75 -3.89 -9.73
CA ILE A 122 -0.96 -2.71 -10.06
C ILE A 122 -1.76 -1.86 -11.04
N ALA A 123 -1.84 -0.56 -10.78
CA ALA A 123 -2.38 0.42 -11.72
C ALA A 123 -1.81 1.80 -11.45
N GLU A 124 -1.69 2.60 -12.50
CA GLU A 124 -1.45 4.03 -12.35
C GLU A 124 -2.78 4.77 -12.41
N ILE A 125 -3.06 5.58 -11.40
CA ILE A 125 -4.33 6.29 -11.26
C ILE A 125 -4.06 7.77 -11.05
N LYS A 126 -4.78 8.61 -11.80
CA LYS A 126 -4.84 10.06 -11.63
C LYS A 126 -6.28 10.45 -11.39
N ILE A 127 -6.60 10.88 -10.17
CA ILE A 127 -7.89 11.49 -9.85
C ILE A 127 -7.76 13.01 -9.95
N TYR A 128 -8.57 13.64 -10.80
CA TYR A 128 -8.60 15.08 -10.97
C TYR A 128 -9.22 15.78 -9.76
N ARG A 129 -8.85 17.04 -9.49
CA ARG A 129 -9.32 17.78 -8.30
C ARG A 129 -10.84 17.99 -8.26
N TYR A 130 -11.47 18.08 -9.43
CA TYR A 130 -12.92 18.23 -9.60
C TYR A 130 -13.65 16.87 -9.67
N ASP A 131 -12.98 15.76 -9.40
CA ASP A 131 -13.62 14.47 -9.25
C ASP A 131 -14.59 14.45 -8.07
N GLU A 132 -15.80 13.97 -8.32
CA GLU A 132 -16.89 14.04 -7.36
C GLU A 132 -17.15 12.74 -6.58
N SER A 133 -16.31 11.71 -6.76
CA SER A 133 -16.46 10.41 -6.08
C SER A 133 -16.24 10.54 -4.57
N LEU A 134 -16.93 9.74 -3.76
CA LEU A 134 -16.69 9.72 -2.32
C LEU A 134 -15.78 8.57 -1.95
N GLU A 135 -14.71 8.86 -1.22
CA GLU A 135 -13.73 7.88 -0.73
C GLU A 135 -13.27 6.86 -1.80
N PRO A 136 -12.70 7.33 -2.92
CA PRO A 136 -12.24 6.42 -3.97
C PRO A 136 -11.19 5.47 -3.41
N ALA A 137 -11.31 4.19 -3.73
CA ALA A 137 -10.44 3.14 -3.20
C ALA A 137 -10.25 2.00 -4.20
N ILE A 138 -9.16 1.25 -4.03
CA ILE A 138 -9.01 -0.07 -4.60
C ILE A 138 -9.49 -1.07 -3.54
N THR A 139 -10.43 -1.93 -3.92
CA THR A 139 -10.91 -3.04 -3.08
C THR A 139 -10.74 -4.35 -3.82
N ALA A 140 -10.19 -5.34 -3.15
CA ALA A 140 -9.92 -6.64 -3.73
C ALA A 140 -10.08 -7.73 -2.68
N TYR A 141 -10.48 -8.91 -3.12
CA TYR A 141 -10.58 -10.08 -2.29
C TYR A 141 -10.40 -11.36 -3.10
N PHE A 142 -9.79 -12.35 -2.47
CA PHE A 142 -9.90 -13.72 -2.94
C PHE A 142 -11.26 -14.30 -2.57
N TRP A 143 -11.80 -15.14 -3.43
CA TRP A 143 -13.10 -15.76 -3.27
C TRP A 143 -13.02 -17.27 -3.51
N PHE A 144 -13.76 -18.04 -2.71
CA PHE A 144 -14.14 -19.41 -3.04
C PHE A 144 -15.54 -19.77 -2.56
N ASP A 145 -16.12 -20.74 -3.24
CA ASP A 145 -17.41 -21.29 -2.86
C ASP A 145 -17.27 -22.18 -1.61
N ASN A 146 -17.95 -21.79 -0.54
CA ASN A 146 -18.07 -22.55 0.70
C ASN A 146 -19.53 -22.97 0.96
N GLN A 147 -20.34 -23.07 -0.10
CA GLN A 147 -21.77 -23.40 -0.06
C GLN A 147 -22.62 -22.36 0.70
N THR A 148 -22.15 -21.11 0.75
CA THR A 148 -22.93 -19.97 1.24
C THR A 148 -23.21 -19.00 0.09
N GLU A 149 -24.27 -18.20 0.22
CA GLU A 149 -24.68 -17.22 -0.81
C GLU A 149 -23.56 -16.23 -1.17
N THR A 150 -22.67 -15.90 -0.23
CA THR A 150 -21.63 -14.89 -0.43
C THR A 150 -20.23 -15.47 -0.68
N GLY A 151 -20.06 -16.78 -0.46
CA GLY A 151 -18.76 -17.46 -0.47
C GLY A 151 -17.84 -17.04 0.68
N TYR A 152 -16.65 -17.64 0.74
CA TYR A 152 -15.60 -17.19 1.65
C TYR A 152 -14.71 -16.15 1.00
N ARG A 153 -14.34 -15.09 1.73
CA ARG A 153 -13.55 -13.97 1.20
C ARG A 153 -12.32 -13.66 2.05
N ILE A 154 -11.17 -13.47 1.40
CA ILE A 154 -9.95 -12.96 2.03
C ILE A 154 -9.62 -11.62 1.37
N TYR A 155 -9.79 -10.54 2.14
CA TYR A 155 -9.63 -9.19 1.62
C TYR A 155 -8.17 -8.76 1.55
N TYR A 156 -7.87 -7.92 0.57
CA TYR A 156 -6.64 -7.13 0.53
C TYR A 156 -6.75 -5.96 1.51
N PRO A 157 -5.62 -5.36 1.93
CA PRO A 157 -5.64 -4.08 2.62
C PRO A 157 -6.41 -3.03 1.81
N LYS A 158 -7.40 -2.38 2.43
CA LYS A 158 -8.18 -1.32 1.77
C LYS A 158 -7.25 -0.16 1.44
N THR A 159 -7.13 0.17 0.15
CA THR A 159 -6.20 1.21 -0.30
C THR A 159 -6.96 2.40 -0.84
N ARG A 160 -6.92 3.52 -0.11
CA ARG A 160 -7.55 4.78 -0.52
C ARG A 160 -6.76 5.43 -1.65
N ILE A 161 -7.46 5.97 -2.64
CA ILE A 161 -6.87 6.70 -3.76
C ILE A 161 -6.90 8.19 -3.43
N VAL A 162 -5.77 8.87 -3.63
CA VAL A 162 -5.59 10.27 -3.24
C VAL A 162 -6.01 11.19 -4.38
N LYS A 163 -6.91 12.13 -4.08
CA LYS A 163 -7.37 13.16 -5.03
C LYS A 163 -6.37 14.30 -5.19
N SER A 164 -5.20 14.00 -5.73
CA SER A 164 -4.11 14.98 -5.84
C SER A 164 -4.07 15.74 -7.18
N GLY A 165 -4.74 15.24 -8.22
CA GLY A 165 -4.54 15.69 -9.60
C GLY A 165 -3.23 15.21 -10.24
N LYS A 166 -2.37 14.51 -9.49
CA LYS A 166 -1.14 13.88 -9.98
C LYS A 166 -1.39 12.39 -10.24
N LYS A 167 -0.66 11.83 -11.21
CA LYS A 167 -0.65 10.39 -11.48
C LYS A 167 0.15 9.70 -10.38
N ARG A 168 -0.38 8.61 -9.83
CA ARG A 168 0.30 7.79 -8.81
C ARG A 168 0.15 6.31 -9.15
N THR A 169 1.20 5.54 -8.89
CA THR A 169 1.16 4.08 -9.02
C THR A 169 0.67 3.48 -7.72
N TYR A 170 -0.38 2.67 -7.80
CA TYR A 170 -0.92 1.91 -6.69
C TYR A 170 -0.53 0.45 -6.89
N ARG A 171 0.07 -0.14 -5.86
CA ARG A 171 0.44 -1.55 -5.80
C ARG A 171 -0.12 -2.13 -4.51
N ILE A 172 -1.00 -3.12 -4.63
CA ILE A 172 -1.53 -3.86 -3.49
C ILE A 172 -1.27 -5.33 -3.70
N SER A 173 -0.92 -6.04 -2.63
CA SER A 173 -0.61 -7.47 -2.69
C SER A 173 -1.34 -8.23 -1.60
N GLN A 174 -1.65 -9.50 -1.88
CA GLN A 174 -2.15 -10.41 -0.86
C GLN A 174 -1.62 -11.82 -1.12
N LYS A 175 -1.26 -12.49 -0.03
CA LYS A 175 -0.77 -13.86 -0.02
C LYS A 175 -1.96 -14.82 0.08
N VAL A 176 -1.99 -15.83 -0.79
CA VAL A 176 -2.92 -16.95 -0.71
C VAL A 176 -2.17 -18.26 -0.54
N LEU A 177 -2.49 -18.98 0.53
CA LEU A 177 -2.01 -20.34 0.78
C LEU A 177 -3.10 -21.39 0.57
N ASN A 178 -4.37 -20.99 0.66
CA ASN A 178 -5.49 -21.92 0.57
C ASN A 178 -5.72 -22.34 -0.89
N PRO A 179 -5.54 -23.62 -1.25
CA PRO A 179 -5.71 -24.10 -2.62
C PRO A 179 -7.18 -24.11 -3.07
N LYS A 180 -8.14 -23.90 -2.17
CA LYS A 180 -9.58 -23.82 -2.51
C LYS A 180 -9.96 -22.48 -3.14
N ILE A 181 -9.09 -21.46 -3.09
CA ILE A 181 -9.36 -20.16 -3.72
C ILE A 181 -9.47 -20.34 -5.23
N THR A 182 -10.58 -19.87 -5.79
CA THR A 182 -10.87 -20.01 -7.22
C THR A 182 -10.73 -18.71 -7.98
N HIS A 183 -10.99 -17.56 -7.34
CA HIS A 183 -11.00 -16.26 -8.01
C HIS A 183 -10.38 -15.16 -7.15
N LEU A 184 -9.78 -14.18 -7.83
CA LEU A 184 -9.45 -12.87 -7.31
C LEU A 184 -10.43 -11.88 -7.94
N ARG A 185 -11.22 -11.19 -7.11
CA ARG A 185 -12.26 -10.26 -7.52
C ARG A 185 -12.07 -8.92 -6.84
N GLY A 186 -12.63 -7.85 -7.42
CA GLY A 186 -12.59 -6.55 -6.77
C GLY A 186 -13.01 -5.40 -7.67
N TYR A 187 -12.82 -4.20 -7.14
CA TYR A 187 -13.03 -2.95 -7.84
C TYR A 187 -11.74 -2.14 -7.85
N LEU A 188 -11.23 -1.85 -9.05
CA LEU A 188 -10.09 -0.99 -9.26
C LEU A 188 -10.42 0.48 -8.93
N LEU A 189 -11.67 0.87 -9.17
CA LEU A 189 -12.22 2.17 -8.77
C LEU A 189 -13.52 1.96 -7.99
N ASP A 190 -13.37 1.59 -6.72
CA ASP A 190 -14.46 1.60 -5.75
C ASP A 190 -14.74 3.04 -5.26
N HIS A 191 -15.91 3.23 -4.67
CA HIS A 191 -16.30 4.46 -3.98
C HIS A 191 -17.52 4.21 -3.10
N SER A 192 -17.69 5.08 -2.12
CA SER A 192 -18.88 5.14 -1.28
C SER A 192 -20.09 5.61 -2.10
N GLN A 193 -21.29 5.20 -1.67
CA GLN A 193 -22.52 5.56 -2.36
C GLN A 193 -22.74 7.08 -2.26
N LYS A 194 -23.02 7.71 -3.40
CA LYS A 194 -23.37 9.13 -3.49
C LYS A 194 -24.64 9.26 -4.35
N PRO A 195 -25.75 9.79 -3.81
CA PRO A 195 -26.97 10.02 -4.58
C PRO A 195 -26.80 11.22 -5.53
N GLY A 196 -27.67 11.31 -6.54
CA GLY A 196 -27.72 12.42 -7.48
C GLY A 196 -26.84 12.27 -8.72
N ASP A 197 -26.81 13.31 -9.55
CA ASP A 197 -25.97 13.38 -10.75
C ASP A 197 -24.61 13.98 -10.39
N TRP A 198 -23.59 13.12 -10.34
CA TRP A 198 -22.20 13.45 -10.11
C TRP A 198 -21.32 12.63 -11.04
N GLN A 199 -20.09 13.09 -11.28
CA GLN A 199 -19.22 12.48 -12.27
C GLN A 199 -17.82 12.18 -11.73
N LYS A 200 -17.28 11.05 -12.19
CA LYS A 200 -15.88 10.69 -11.99
C LYS A 200 -15.02 11.34 -13.05
N TYR A 201 -13.91 11.92 -12.60
CA TYR A 201 -12.86 12.44 -13.45
C TYR A 201 -11.57 11.75 -13.05
N ILE A 202 -11.33 10.61 -13.69
CA ILE A 202 -10.25 9.69 -13.32
C ILE A 202 -9.63 9.12 -14.58
N LEU A 203 -8.31 9.13 -14.64
CA LEU A 203 -7.53 8.41 -15.65
C LEU A 203 -6.86 7.20 -14.97
N VAL A 204 -7.10 6.02 -15.51
CA VAL A 204 -6.43 4.77 -15.13
C VAL A 204 -5.58 4.31 -16.30
N THR A 205 -4.32 3.96 -16.04
CA THR A 205 -3.42 3.35 -17.01
C THR A 205 -2.64 2.19 -16.39
N ASP A 206 -2.10 1.33 -17.25
CA ASP A 206 -1.20 0.25 -16.86
C ASP A 206 -1.79 -0.69 -15.79
N PHE A 207 -3.11 -0.98 -15.90
CA PHE A 207 -3.72 -1.95 -15.02
C PHE A 207 -3.26 -3.36 -15.37
N ARG A 208 -2.73 -4.05 -14.37
CA ARG A 208 -2.28 -5.42 -14.47
C ARG A 208 -2.40 -6.15 -13.14
N ILE A 209 -2.48 -7.47 -13.24
CA ILE A 209 -2.47 -8.37 -12.11
C ILE A 209 -1.31 -9.34 -12.32
N GLU A 210 -0.41 -9.40 -11.36
CA GLU A 210 0.78 -10.23 -11.41
C GLU A 210 0.69 -11.33 -10.34
N PHE A 211 1.43 -12.42 -10.57
CA PHE A 211 1.48 -13.57 -9.68
C PHE A 211 2.91 -14.01 -9.46
N GLU A 212 3.24 -14.23 -8.20
CA GLU A 212 4.52 -14.75 -7.75
C GLU A 212 4.30 -16.04 -6.96
N PRO A 213 4.91 -17.15 -7.40
CA PRO A 213 4.86 -18.39 -6.63
C PRO A 213 5.66 -18.21 -5.33
N ILE A 214 5.14 -18.76 -4.23
CA ILE A 214 5.94 -18.89 -3.00
C ILE A 214 6.91 -20.04 -3.26
N ASN A 215 8.17 -19.73 -3.56
CA ASN A 215 9.23 -20.74 -3.57
C ASN A 215 9.28 -21.36 -2.17
N SER A 216 8.88 -22.63 -2.07
CA SER A 216 9.20 -23.42 -0.88
C SER A 216 10.72 -23.63 -0.88
N PRO A 217 11.41 -23.47 0.27
CA PRO A 217 12.82 -23.83 0.32
C PRO A 217 12.95 -25.30 -0.07
N VAL A 218 13.93 -25.57 -0.92
CA VAL A 218 14.35 -26.90 -1.34
C VAL A 218 14.54 -27.77 -0.09
N LYS A 219 14.01 -29.00 -0.15
CA LYS A 219 14.14 -30.04 0.87
C LYS A 219 15.57 -30.24 1.34
#